data_AF-A0A072TER3-F1
#
_entry.id   AF-A0A072TER3-F1
#
_cell.length_a   1.000
_cell.length_b   1.000
_cell.length_c   1.000
_cell.angle_alpha   90.00
_cell.angle_beta   90.00
_cell.angle_gamma   90.00
#
_symmetry.space_group_name_H-M   'P 1'
#
loop_
_entity.id
_entity.type
_entity.pdbx_description
1 polymer ?
#
loop_
_entity_poly.entity_id
_entity_poly.type
_entity_poly.pdbx_seq_one_letter_code
_entity_poly.pdbx_strand_id
1 'polypeptide(L)'
;MDQFEQEVHELREEVTTLWAEVEKLTNLLLPILLEKNLVQTRAPPRVPDKLPTWYRSDLSCAFHQGAPGHDIEHCYALKAEIQKLVQAKKN
;
A
#
# COMPACT_ATOMS: atom_id res chain seq x y z
N MET A 1 -29.12 -7.37 -18.50
CA MET A 1 -28.29 -7.65 -17.32
C MET A 1 -29.16 -8.42 -16.36
N ASP A 2 -28.80 -9.67 -16.09
CA ASP A 2 -29.57 -10.49 -15.17
C ASP A 2 -29.33 -10.07 -13.71
N GLN A 3 -30.19 -10.52 -12.78
CA GLN A 3 -30.10 -10.14 -11.36
C GLN A 3 -28.75 -10.53 -10.74
N PHE A 4 -28.18 -11.67 -11.16
CA PHE A 4 -26.91 -12.16 -10.65
C PHE A 4 -25.75 -11.29 -11.15
N GLU A 5 -25.77 -10.88 -12.42
CA GLU A 5 -24.81 -9.93 -12.99
C GLU A 5 -24.84 -8.57 -12.26
N GLN A 6 -26.03 -8.10 -11.86
CA GLN A 6 -26.19 -6.88 -11.06
C GLN A 6 -25.58 -7.02 -9.66
N GLU A 7 -25.85 -8.13 -8.96
CA GLU A 7 -25.28 -8.40 -7.63
C GLU A 7 -23.74 -8.51 -7.68
N VAL A 8 -23.20 -9.21 -8.69
CA VAL A 8 -21.74 -9.30 -8.90
C VAL A 8 -21.13 -7.92 -9.19
N HIS A 9 -21.84 -7.08 -9.95
CA HIS A 9 -21.40 -5.72 -10.19
C HIS A 9 -21.36 -4.90 -8.89
N GLU A 10 -22.42 -4.91 -8.10
CA GLU A 10 -22.51 -4.19 -6.82
C GLU A 10 -21.42 -4.65 -5.86
N LEU A 11 -21.25 -5.96 -5.68
CA LEU A 11 -20.19 -6.52 -4.83
C LEU A 11 -18.79 -6.12 -5.31
N ARG A 12 -18.55 -6.03 -6.62
CA ARG A 12 -17.26 -5.58 -7.16
C ARG A 12 -17.00 -4.12 -6.82
N GLU A 13 -18.00 -3.25 -6.91
CA GLU A 13 -17.88 -1.84 -6.54
C GLU A 13 -17.64 -1.67 -5.02
N GLU A 14 -18.33 -2.46 -4.18
CA GLU A 14 -18.10 -2.48 -2.73
C GLU A 14 -16.67 -2.94 -2.39
N VAL A 15 -16.21 -4.05 -2.98
CA VAL A 15 -14.83 -4.55 -2.78
C VAL A 15 -13.80 -3.52 -3.23
N THR A 16 -14.06 -2.82 -4.34
CA THR A 16 -13.17 -1.75 -4.84
C THR A 16 -13.11 -0.58 -3.86
N THR A 17 -14.25 -0.19 -3.29
CA THR A 17 -14.34 0.89 -2.30
C THR A 17 -13.59 0.51 -1.02
N LEU A 18 -13.83 -0.70 -0.50
CA LEU A 18 -13.14 -1.21 0.69
C LEU A 18 -11.63 -1.32 0.47
N TRP A 19 -11.19 -1.71 -0.73
CA TRP A 19 -9.77 -1.73 -1.07
C TRP A 19 -9.15 -0.32 -0.99
N ALA A 20 -9.80 0.69 -1.56
CA ALA A 20 -9.32 2.07 -1.50
C ALA A 20 -9.26 2.63 -0.07
N GLU A 21 -10.20 2.24 0.81
CA GLU A 21 -10.14 2.60 2.23
C GLU A 21 -8.97 1.95 2.96
N VAL A 22 -8.69 0.67 2.69
CA VAL A 22 -7.51 -0.03 3.21
C VAL A 22 -6.21 0.63 2.76
N GLU A 23 -6.15 1.11 1.51
CA GLU A 23 -4.99 1.83 0.99
C GLU A 23 -4.73 3.14 1.74
N LYS A 24 -5.77 3.95 1.98
CA LYS A 24 -5.65 5.19 2.77
C LYS A 24 -5.18 4.94 4.21
N LEU A 25 -5.65 3.87 4.84
CA LEU A 25 -5.22 3.50 6.18
C LEU A 25 -3.72 3.20 6.25
N THR A 26 -3.12 2.70 5.17
CA THR A 26 -1.68 2.39 5.11
C THR A 26 -0.83 3.64 5.31
N ASN A 27 -1.26 4.80 4.79
CA ASN A 27 -0.58 6.08 4.98
C ASN A 27 -0.60 6.53 6.45
N LEU A 28 -1.76 6.41 7.11
CA LEU A 28 -1.93 6.79 8.52
C LEU A 28 -1.17 5.87 9.47
N LEU A 29 -0.95 4.61 9.09
CA LEU A 29 -0.27 3.62 9.93
C LEU A 29 1.24 3.83 9.99
N LEU A 30 1.88 4.30 8.91
CA LEU A 30 3.34 4.38 8.85
C LEU A 30 3.96 5.18 10.02
N PRO A 31 3.50 6.40 10.36
CA PRO A 31 4.05 7.15 11.49
C PRO A 31 3.92 6.40 12.82
N ILE A 32 2.77 5.78 13.07
CA ILE A 32 2.48 5.03 14.30
C ILE A 32 3.40 3.81 14.43
N LEU A 33 3.62 3.09 13.32
CA LEU A 33 4.46 1.89 13.31
C LEU A 33 5.95 2.24 13.51
N LEU A 34 6.40 3.37 12.98
CA LEU A 34 7.75 3.89 13.20
C LEU A 34 7.94 4.33 14.64
N GLU A 35 7.00 5.10 15.20
CA GLU A 35 7.04 5.54 16.61
C GLU A 35 7.12 4.36 17.58
N LYS A 36 6.38 3.29 17.28
CA LYS A 36 6.39 2.06 18.09
C LYS A 36 7.56 1.12 17.79
N ASN A 37 8.47 1.50 16.89
CA ASN A 37 9.60 0.66 16.43
C ASN A 37 9.16 -0.72 15.91
N LEU A 38 7.94 -0.83 15.36
CA LEU A 38 7.40 -2.06 14.79
C LEU A 38 7.86 -2.26 13.34
N VAL A 39 8.24 -1.18 12.67
CA VAL A 39 8.88 -1.18 11.35
C VAL A 39 10.03 -0.18 11.34
N GLN A 40 10.93 -0.31 10.36
CA GLN A 40 11.95 0.68 10.06
C GLN A 40 11.83 1.12 8.60
N THR A 41 12.14 2.38 8.32
CA THR A 41 12.26 2.86 6.93
C THR A 41 13.34 2.08 6.21
N ARG A 42 13.14 1.83 4.92
CA ARG A 42 14.10 1.15 4.06
C ARG A 42 14.86 2.16 3.22
N ALA A 43 16.09 1.80 2.86
CA ALA A 43 16.81 2.54 1.84
C ALA A 43 16.00 2.56 0.53
N PRO A 44 16.14 3.62 -0.30
CA PRO A 44 15.58 3.66 -1.64
C PRO A 44 16.03 2.43 -2.46
N PRO A 45 15.12 1.77 -3.19
CA PRO A 45 15.52 0.75 -4.14
C PRO A 45 16.35 1.38 -5.28
N ARG A 46 17.20 0.57 -5.92
CA ARG A 46 17.91 1.03 -7.13
C ARG A 46 16.89 1.36 -8.21
N VAL A 47 17.02 2.55 -8.78
CA VAL A 47 16.20 2.96 -9.92
C VAL A 47 16.66 2.15 -11.15
N PRO A 48 15.76 1.44 -11.85
CA PRO A 48 16.11 0.72 -13.06
C PRO A 48 16.51 1.68 -14.20
N ASP A 49 17.38 1.23 -15.11
CA ASP A 49 17.82 2.02 -16.28
C ASP A 49 16.65 2.44 -17.19
N LYS A 50 15.58 1.63 -17.22
CA LYS A 50 14.32 1.95 -17.88
C LYS A 50 13.22 2.04 -16.84
N LEU A 51 12.63 3.22 -16.70
CA LEU A 51 11.54 3.44 -15.76
C LEU A 51 10.30 2.65 -16.19
N PRO A 52 9.67 1.91 -15.27
CA PRO A 52 8.44 1.19 -15.56
C PRO A 52 7.26 2.15 -15.78
N THR A 53 6.23 1.69 -16.47
CA THR A 53 5.05 2.50 -16.82
C THR A 53 4.25 3.00 -15.62
N TRP A 54 4.34 2.32 -14.47
CA TRP A 54 3.72 2.74 -13.21
C TRP A 54 4.55 3.76 -12.42
N TYR A 55 5.78 4.07 -12.84
CA TYR A 55 6.65 5.00 -12.12
C TYR A 55 6.10 6.42 -12.16
N ARG A 56 5.96 7.03 -10.98
CA ARG A 56 5.43 8.39 -10.77
C ARG A 56 6.47 9.26 -10.10
N SER A 57 7.20 10.05 -10.88
CA SER A 57 8.22 10.99 -10.40
C SER A 57 7.67 12.08 -9.49
N ASP A 58 6.37 12.37 -9.62
CA ASP A 58 5.64 13.35 -8.82
C ASP A 58 5.27 12.84 -7.42
N LEU A 59 5.39 11.54 -7.18
CA LEU A 59 5.08 10.89 -5.90
C LEU A 59 6.35 10.50 -5.17
N SER A 60 6.30 10.48 -3.83
CA SER A 60 7.41 10.04 -2.98
C SER A 60 6.92 9.16 -1.83
N CYS A 61 7.75 8.20 -1.42
CA CYS A 61 7.41 7.23 -0.39
C CYS A 61 8.26 7.44 0.87
N ALA A 62 7.65 7.87 1.97
CA ALA A 62 8.38 8.08 3.24
C ALA A 62 8.94 6.78 3.83
N PHE A 63 8.31 5.62 3.56
CA PHE A 63 8.87 4.32 3.96
C PHE A 63 10.21 4.03 3.26
N HIS A 64 10.40 4.57 2.05
CA HIS A 64 11.65 4.54 1.29
C HIS A 64 12.42 5.86 1.37
N GLN A 65 12.38 6.54 2.52
CA GLN A 65 13.17 7.74 2.79
C GLN A 65 12.91 8.89 1.80
N GLY A 66 11.69 8.97 1.25
CA GLY A 66 11.28 10.00 0.30
C GLY A 66 11.67 9.72 -1.15
N ALA A 67 12.09 8.49 -1.49
CA ALA A 67 12.41 8.13 -2.86
C ALA A 67 11.21 8.34 -3.81
N PRO A 68 11.44 8.87 -5.03
CA PRO A 68 10.38 9.07 -6.00
C PRO A 68 9.92 7.77 -6.66
N GLY A 69 8.68 7.74 -7.14
CA GLY A 69 8.14 6.66 -7.98
C GLY A 69 6.77 6.15 -7.56
N HIS A 70 6.47 6.15 -6.26
CA HIS A 70 5.17 5.79 -5.69
C HIS A 70 5.02 6.47 -4.32
N ASP A 71 3.80 6.53 -3.78
CA ASP A 71 3.51 7.03 -2.44
C ASP A 71 3.42 5.89 -1.40
N ILE A 72 3.03 6.22 -0.16
CA ILE A 72 2.90 5.22 0.91
C ILE A 72 1.74 4.25 0.67
N GLU A 73 0.63 4.73 0.09
CA GLU A 73 -0.58 3.94 -0.16
C GLU A 73 -0.31 2.81 -1.17
N HIS A 74 0.58 3.07 -2.13
CA HIS A 74 1.00 2.11 -3.15
C HIS A 74 2.30 1.37 -2.78
N CYS A 75 2.79 1.50 -1.54
CA CYS A 75 4.02 0.84 -1.11
C CYS A 75 3.80 -0.63 -0.72
N TYR A 76 4.00 -1.55 -1.67
CA TYR A 76 3.89 -3.00 -1.41
C TYR A 76 4.85 -3.50 -0.33
N ALA A 77 6.05 -2.91 -0.23
CA ALA A 77 7.02 -3.30 0.79
C ALA A 77 6.52 -3.00 2.21
N LEU A 78 5.83 -1.86 2.41
CA LEU A 78 5.20 -1.53 3.69
C LEU A 78 4.02 -2.46 3.97
N LYS A 79 3.12 -2.67 2.99
CA LYS A 79 1.97 -3.59 3.13
C LYS A 79 2.43 -4.99 3.57
N ALA A 80 3.54 -5.49 3.02
CA ALA A 80 4.12 -6.77 3.42
C ALA A 80 4.61 -6.79 4.88
N GLU A 81 5.23 -5.72 5.38
CA GLU A 81 5.65 -5.64 6.79
C GLU A 81 4.44 -5.55 7.74
N ILE A 82 3.41 -4.79 7.38
CA ILE A 82 2.15 -4.73 8.16
C ILE A 82 1.52 -6.12 8.23
N GLN A 83 1.46 -6.84 7.12
CA GLN A 83 0.91 -8.19 7.08
C GLN A 83 1.69 -9.16 7.98
N LYS A 84 3.03 -9.07 8.01
CA LYS A 84 3.86 -9.86 8.94
C LYS A 84 3.52 -9.57 10.39
N LEU A 85 3.36 -8.29 10.76
CA LEU A 85 2.98 -7.89 12.13
C LEU A 85 1.60 -8.45 12.52
N VAL A 86 0.62 -8.38 11.61
CA VAL A 86 -0.71 -8.94 11.83
C VAL A 86 -0.65 -10.45 12.02
N GLN A 87 0.15 -11.15 11.21
CA GLN A 87 0.28 -12.61 11.30
C GLN A 87 1.02 -13.04 12.58
N ALA A 88 2.04 -12.28 13.01
CA ALA A 88 2.78 -12.56 14.24
C ALA A 88 1.89 -12.45 15.50
N LYS A 89 0.87 -11.58 15.49
CA LYS A 89 -0.08 -11.43 16.60
C LYS A 89 -1.12 -12.56 16.69
N LYS A 90 -1.30 -13.35 15.62
CA LYS A 90 -2.27 -14.45 15.58
C LYS A 90 -1.75 -15.75 16.23
N ASN A 91 -0.49 -15.76 16.64
CA ASN A 91 0.17 -16.87 17.34
C ASN A 91 0.48 -16.46 18.78
#